data_AF-A0A9D7HSD2-F1
#
_entry.id   AF-A0A9D7HSD2-F1
#
_cell.length_a   1.000
_cell.length_b   1.000
_cell.length_c   1.000
_cell.angle_alpha   90.00
_cell.angle_beta   90.00
_cell.angle_gamma   90.00
#
_symmetry.space_group_name_H-M   'P 1'
#
loop_
_entity.id
_entity.type
_entity.pdbx_description
1 polymer ?
#
loop_
_entity_poly.entity_id
_entity_poly.type
_entity_poly.pdbx_seq_one_letter_code
_entity_poly.pdbx_strand_id
1 'polypeptide(L)'
;MGPDLQGQLVKLENVQFAASDTGLTYADVIGQTTVNRNLENCGGDVVLVRNSGYANFAGLPIPNGKGSIVAVVGQFGQDMQLFIRDLNEVQLSGPRCGQASCAPALLVNETFSSVVNGADAEVECWLNVFTLGSRKWKGVVNGSELYCEAKPPSFGGINETWLVSAPMQFTAGTALSFLSALGGTWQHDGFSVWVSADINLTDGTAVANAPWVLVTGLTLAGSGSTVGTWTPSGSVVLDPFLTPGDNFVVGFKYSGTPSTEATPYRIDDVLIQ
;
A
#
# COMPACT_ATOMS: atom_id res chain seq x y z
N MET A 1 -5.99 -21.45 5.94
CA MET A 1 -5.88 -22.80 5.33
C MET A 1 -5.87 -23.82 6.44
N GLY A 2 -6.62 -24.93 6.33
CA GLY A 2 -6.77 -25.92 7.41
C GLY A 2 -6.46 -27.36 6.98
N PRO A 3 -6.36 -28.31 7.93
CA PRO A 3 -6.05 -29.71 7.67
C PRO A 3 -7.05 -30.42 6.73
N ASP A 4 -8.29 -29.94 6.68
CA ASP A 4 -9.36 -30.42 5.80
C ASP A 4 -9.03 -30.29 4.30
N LEU A 5 -8.10 -29.39 3.96
CA LEU A 5 -7.63 -29.17 2.59
C LEU A 5 -6.43 -30.06 2.21
N GLN A 6 -5.90 -30.89 3.11
CA GLN A 6 -4.72 -31.71 2.81
C GLN A 6 -4.93 -32.61 1.58
N GLY A 7 -3.94 -32.60 0.67
CA GLY A 7 -3.97 -33.35 -0.59
C GLY A 7 -4.78 -32.68 -1.71
N GLN A 8 -5.45 -31.56 -1.44
CA GLN A 8 -6.20 -30.84 -2.45
C GLN A 8 -5.31 -29.94 -3.30
N LEU A 9 -5.67 -29.79 -4.57
CA LEU A 9 -5.10 -28.79 -5.46
C LEU A 9 -5.88 -27.48 -5.28
N VAL A 10 -5.18 -26.42 -4.90
CA VAL A 10 -5.79 -25.10 -4.63
C VAL A 10 -5.13 -24.03 -5.48
N LYS A 11 -5.90 -22.99 -5.84
CA LYS A 11 -5.37 -21.76 -6.40
C LYS A 11 -5.48 -20.66 -5.34
N LEU A 12 -4.34 -20.04 -5.02
CA LEU A 12 -4.28 -18.88 -4.17
C LEU A 12 -4.15 -17.64 -5.05
N GLU A 13 -5.06 -16.69 -4.87
CA GLU A 13 -5.05 -15.39 -5.54
C GLU A 13 -4.48 -14.32 -4.60
N ASN A 14 -3.94 -13.24 -5.17
CA ASN A 14 -3.42 -12.07 -4.44
C ASN A 14 -2.34 -12.41 -3.40
N VAL A 15 -1.45 -13.33 -3.76
CA VAL A 15 -0.32 -13.76 -2.94
C VAL A 15 1.02 -13.33 -3.54
N GLN A 16 2.04 -13.23 -2.70
CA GLN A 16 3.42 -12.94 -3.08
C GLN A 16 4.38 -13.70 -2.16
N PHE A 17 5.61 -13.98 -2.59
CA PHE A 17 6.64 -14.45 -1.65
C PHE A 17 7.06 -13.30 -0.73
N ALA A 18 7.34 -13.55 0.55
CA ALA A 18 7.81 -12.56 1.50
C ALA A 18 9.03 -11.81 0.95
N ALA A 19 9.15 -10.50 1.21
CA ALA A 19 10.22 -9.69 0.64
C ALA A 19 11.63 -10.19 1.00
N SER A 20 11.79 -10.82 2.17
CA SER A 20 13.06 -11.44 2.58
C SER A 20 13.45 -12.68 1.77
N ASP A 21 12.48 -13.31 1.11
CA ASP A 21 12.71 -14.47 0.24
C ASP A 21 12.95 -14.06 -1.23
N THR A 22 12.63 -12.81 -1.60
CA THR A 22 12.86 -12.34 -2.98
C THR A 22 14.36 -12.13 -3.21
N GLY A 23 14.83 -12.50 -4.41
CA GLY A 23 16.27 -12.55 -4.70
C GLY A 23 16.97 -13.85 -4.25
N LEU A 24 16.29 -14.71 -3.48
CA LEU A 24 16.73 -16.09 -3.26
C LEU A 24 16.24 -17.03 -4.37
N THR A 25 16.75 -18.25 -4.37
CA THR A 25 16.24 -19.34 -5.22
C THR A 25 15.15 -20.14 -4.51
N TYR A 26 14.35 -20.90 -5.27
CA TYR A 26 13.31 -21.75 -4.70
C TYR A 26 13.84 -22.72 -3.64
N ALA A 27 15.01 -23.32 -3.89
CA ALA A 27 15.72 -24.19 -2.95
C ALA A 27 17.24 -24.14 -3.19
N ASP A 28 18.01 -24.88 -2.39
CA ASP A 28 19.44 -25.05 -2.63
C ASP A 28 19.67 -26.18 -3.64
N VAL A 29 19.93 -25.81 -4.89
CA VAL A 29 20.20 -26.76 -5.98
C VAL A 29 21.59 -27.41 -5.88
N ILE A 30 22.56 -26.74 -5.26
CA ILE A 30 23.95 -27.23 -5.17
C ILE A 30 24.05 -28.26 -4.04
N GLY A 31 23.60 -27.88 -2.84
CA GLY A 31 23.56 -28.77 -1.69
C GLY A 31 22.36 -29.72 -1.69
N GLN A 32 21.46 -29.62 -2.67
CA GLN A 32 20.23 -30.43 -2.81
C GLN A 32 19.35 -30.40 -1.55
N THR A 33 19.37 -29.27 -0.85
CA THR A 33 18.67 -29.10 0.42
C THR A 33 17.27 -28.54 0.18
N THR A 34 16.28 -29.16 0.83
CA THR A 34 14.89 -28.66 0.82
C THR A 34 14.78 -27.42 1.69
N VAL A 35 14.15 -26.38 1.16
CA VAL A 35 13.99 -25.09 1.85
C VAL A 35 12.52 -24.68 1.86
N ASN A 36 12.09 -24.04 2.94
CA ASN A 36 10.78 -23.42 3.02
C ASN A 36 10.90 -21.94 2.66
N ARG A 37 9.93 -21.44 1.88
CA ARG A 37 9.73 -20.03 1.58
C ARG A 37 8.39 -19.57 2.13
N ASN A 38 8.28 -18.31 2.49
CA ASN A 38 7.06 -17.74 3.01
C ASN A 38 6.26 -17.13 1.86
N LEU A 39 5.01 -17.57 1.69
CA LEU A 39 4.04 -16.98 0.79
C LEU A 39 3.00 -16.23 1.62
N GLU A 40 2.78 -14.96 1.31
CA GLU A 40 1.92 -14.07 2.07
C GLU A 40 0.83 -13.46 1.18
N ASN A 41 -0.31 -13.12 1.78
CA ASN A 41 -1.32 -12.26 1.15
C ASN A 41 -1.16 -10.80 1.61
N CYS A 42 -1.90 -9.86 1.01
CA CYS A 42 -1.82 -8.45 1.42
C CYS A 42 -2.41 -8.16 2.82
N GLY A 43 -3.17 -9.11 3.39
CA GLY A 43 -3.69 -9.03 4.76
C GLY A 43 -2.71 -9.47 5.84
N GLY A 44 -1.53 -10.00 5.45
CA GLY A 44 -0.48 -10.45 6.37
C GLY A 44 -0.57 -11.93 6.79
N ASP A 45 -1.49 -12.71 6.23
CA ASP A 45 -1.52 -14.16 6.44
C ASP A 45 -0.35 -14.81 5.69
N VAL A 46 0.30 -15.79 6.31
CA VAL A 46 1.48 -16.49 5.76
C VAL A 46 1.25 -18.00 5.70
N VAL A 47 1.73 -18.63 4.62
CA VAL A 47 1.80 -20.09 4.47
C VAL A 47 3.17 -20.50 3.92
N LEU A 48 3.65 -21.66 4.32
CA LEU A 48 4.93 -22.20 3.84
C LEU A 48 4.78 -22.77 2.43
N VAL A 49 5.74 -22.47 1.56
CA VAL A 49 5.95 -23.18 0.29
C VAL A 49 7.21 -24.02 0.45
N ARG A 50 7.06 -25.34 0.45
CA ARG A 50 8.17 -26.28 0.68
C ARG A 50 8.76 -26.71 -0.66
N ASN A 51 9.99 -26.29 -0.93
CA ASN A 51 10.66 -26.52 -2.20
C ASN A 51 11.82 -27.50 -2.04
N SER A 52 11.80 -28.58 -2.82
CA SER A 52 12.87 -29.57 -2.81
C SER A 52 14.13 -29.05 -3.52
N GLY A 53 15.31 -29.27 -2.94
CA GLY A 53 16.59 -29.02 -3.61
C GLY A 53 16.83 -29.90 -4.84
N TYR A 54 16.04 -30.97 -5.01
CA TYR A 54 16.05 -31.84 -6.19
C TYR A 54 15.06 -31.41 -7.28
N ALA A 55 14.26 -30.37 -7.04
CA ALA A 55 13.32 -29.87 -8.05
C ALA A 55 14.09 -29.32 -9.26
N ASN A 56 13.56 -29.53 -10.47
CA ASN A 56 14.12 -28.96 -11.70
C ASN A 56 14.14 -27.41 -11.69
N PHE A 57 13.32 -26.80 -10.83
CA PHE A 57 13.27 -25.35 -10.60
C PHE A 57 14.03 -24.87 -9.36
N ALA A 58 14.71 -25.75 -8.60
CA ALA A 58 15.32 -25.42 -7.32
C ALA A 58 16.24 -24.18 -7.39
N GLY A 59 17.07 -24.10 -8.44
CA GLY A 59 18.02 -23.01 -8.65
C GLY A 59 17.44 -21.76 -9.32
N LEU A 60 16.15 -21.73 -9.64
CA LEU A 60 15.53 -20.57 -10.26
C LEU A 60 15.23 -19.49 -9.22
N PRO A 61 15.34 -18.21 -9.59
CA PRO A 61 15.05 -17.12 -8.67
C PRO A 61 13.56 -17.08 -8.35
N ILE A 62 13.27 -16.71 -7.10
CA ILE A 62 11.90 -16.47 -6.65
C ILE A 62 11.36 -15.19 -7.30
N PRO A 63 10.16 -15.22 -7.90
CA PRO A 63 9.52 -14.03 -8.46
C PRO A 63 9.36 -12.94 -7.40
N ASN A 64 9.71 -11.71 -7.78
CA ASN A 64 9.57 -10.53 -6.92
C ASN A 64 8.25 -9.78 -7.18
N GLY A 65 7.16 -10.51 -7.42
CA GLY A 65 5.85 -9.94 -7.70
C GLY A 65 4.72 -10.65 -6.95
N LYS A 66 3.52 -10.09 -7.09
CA LYS A 66 2.25 -10.65 -6.60
C LYS A 66 1.47 -11.26 -7.76
N GLY A 67 0.60 -12.19 -7.44
CA GLY A 67 -0.42 -12.69 -8.35
C GLY A 67 -1.01 -13.96 -7.81
N SER A 68 -0.89 -15.06 -8.57
CA SER A 68 -1.50 -16.34 -8.21
C SER A 68 -0.52 -17.49 -8.23
N ILE A 69 -0.78 -18.48 -7.37
CA ILE A 69 -0.09 -19.77 -7.36
C ILE A 69 -1.13 -20.88 -7.32
N VAL A 70 -0.96 -21.90 -8.17
CA VAL A 70 -1.61 -23.20 -7.96
C VAL A 70 -0.63 -24.12 -7.23
N ALA A 71 -1.09 -24.76 -6.16
CA ALA A 71 -0.27 -25.65 -5.35
C ALA A 71 -1.09 -26.77 -4.72
N VAL A 72 -0.41 -27.86 -4.35
CA VAL A 72 -1.01 -28.94 -3.56
C VAL A 72 -0.80 -28.64 -2.08
N VAL A 73 -1.88 -28.68 -1.31
CA VAL A 73 -1.83 -28.50 0.13
C VAL A 73 -1.28 -29.76 0.79
N GLY A 74 -0.32 -29.60 1.68
CA GLY A 74 0.18 -30.64 2.57
C GLY A 74 0.28 -30.14 3.99
N GLN A 75 0.65 -31.05 4.89
CA GLN A 75 0.82 -30.78 6.30
C GLN A 75 2.06 -31.52 6.82
N PHE A 76 2.86 -30.88 7.67
CA PHE A 76 3.94 -31.52 8.42
C PHE A 76 3.80 -31.14 9.89
N GLY A 77 3.45 -32.11 10.74
CA GLY A 77 3.08 -31.82 12.12
C GLY A 77 1.87 -30.89 12.16
N GLN A 78 2.04 -29.68 12.68
CA GLN A 78 1.00 -28.65 12.75
C GLN A 78 1.09 -27.62 11.62
N ASP A 79 2.16 -27.64 10.82
CA ASP A 79 2.39 -26.64 9.80
C ASP A 79 1.70 -27.04 8.48
N MET A 80 0.81 -26.16 8.00
CA MET A 80 0.28 -26.25 6.64
C MET A 80 1.34 -25.75 5.65
N GLN A 81 1.49 -26.46 4.55
CA GLN A 81 2.50 -26.19 3.54
C GLN A 81 1.96 -26.42 2.13
N LEU A 82 2.57 -25.74 1.17
CA LEU A 82 2.23 -25.81 -0.24
C LEU A 82 3.36 -26.46 -1.02
N PHE A 83 2.99 -27.31 -1.97
CA PHE A 83 3.91 -27.91 -2.93
C PHE A 83 3.58 -27.43 -4.34
N ILE A 84 4.55 -26.81 -4.99
CA ILE A 84 4.47 -26.41 -6.40
C ILE A 84 4.71 -27.64 -7.27
N ARG A 85 3.86 -27.85 -8.28
CA ARG A 85 4.00 -28.95 -9.24
C ARG A 85 4.67 -28.51 -10.53
N ASP A 86 4.35 -27.31 -10.99
CA ASP A 86 4.89 -26.68 -12.20
C ASP A 86 5.05 -25.17 -11.96
N LEU A 87 6.17 -24.59 -12.38
CA LEU A 87 6.37 -23.14 -12.31
C LEU A 87 5.48 -22.35 -13.27
N ASN A 88 4.95 -22.97 -14.34
CA ASN A 88 3.93 -22.34 -15.17
C ASN A 88 2.65 -22.01 -14.37
N GLU A 89 2.47 -22.62 -13.21
CA GLU A 89 1.35 -22.36 -12.29
C GLU A 89 1.67 -21.26 -11.27
N VAL A 90 2.86 -20.64 -11.34
CA VAL A 90 3.31 -19.53 -10.50
C VAL A 90 3.30 -18.24 -11.33
N GLN A 91 2.19 -17.50 -11.21
CA GLN A 91 1.95 -16.26 -11.95
C GLN A 91 2.11 -15.07 -11.01
N LEU A 92 3.35 -14.74 -10.68
CA LEU A 92 3.73 -13.70 -9.71
C LEU A 92 4.47 -12.53 -10.38
N SER A 93 3.90 -12.01 -11.48
CA SER A 93 4.48 -10.90 -12.25
C SER A 93 3.83 -9.55 -11.94
N GLY A 94 2.76 -9.54 -11.15
CA GLY A 94 2.05 -8.32 -10.78
C GLY A 94 2.79 -7.53 -9.70
N PRO A 95 2.42 -6.26 -9.49
CA PRO A 95 2.99 -5.42 -8.45
C PRO A 95 2.69 -5.99 -7.06
N ARG A 96 3.69 -5.95 -6.19
CA ARG A 96 3.61 -6.46 -4.82
C ARG A 96 2.51 -5.77 -4.03
N CYS A 97 2.04 -6.41 -2.95
CA CYS A 97 1.25 -5.76 -1.93
C CYS A 97 1.97 -4.50 -1.47
N GLY A 98 1.26 -3.38 -1.48
CA GLY A 98 1.84 -2.09 -1.17
C GLY A 98 2.61 -1.41 -2.33
N GLN A 99 2.61 -1.95 -3.56
CA GLN A 99 3.03 -1.19 -4.74
C GLN A 99 1.84 -0.52 -5.40
N ALA A 100 2.02 0.75 -5.77
CA ALA A 100 1.15 1.45 -6.70
C ALA A 100 1.21 0.73 -8.06
N SER A 101 0.18 -0.05 -8.39
CA SER A 101 0.28 -1.17 -9.35
C SER A 101 0.02 -0.82 -10.82
N CYS A 102 0.06 0.47 -11.18
CA CYS A 102 -0.46 0.93 -12.46
C CYS A 102 0.60 1.65 -13.26
N ALA A 103 0.46 1.60 -14.59
CA ALA A 103 1.30 2.43 -15.44
C ALA A 103 1.02 3.91 -15.12
N PRO A 104 2.05 4.79 -15.16
CA PRO A 104 1.86 6.21 -14.97
C PRO A 104 0.76 6.76 -15.88
N ALA A 105 -0.27 7.35 -15.29
CA ALA A 105 -1.42 7.92 -15.99
C ALA A 105 -1.33 9.45 -16.12
N LEU A 106 -2.11 10.04 -17.05
CA LEU A 106 -2.23 11.50 -17.18
C LEU A 106 -3.37 12.09 -16.33
N LEU A 107 -4.22 11.23 -15.77
CA LEU A 107 -5.36 11.63 -14.95
C LEU A 107 -5.49 10.66 -13.78
N VAL A 108 -5.63 11.22 -12.59
CA VAL A 108 -6.13 10.52 -11.40
C VAL A 108 -7.40 11.22 -10.94
N ASN A 109 -8.47 10.47 -10.78
CA ASN A 109 -9.74 10.95 -10.23
C ASN A 109 -10.27 9.90 -9.25
N GLU A 110 -9.98 10.11 -7.97
CA GLU A 110 -10.30 9.18 -6.89
C GLU A 110 -11.36 9.78 -5.96
N THR A 111 -12.49 9.08 -5.82
CA THR A 111 -13.65 9.47 -5.01
C THR A 111 -13.83 8.61 -3.76
N PHE A 112 -12.89 7.71 -3.50
CA PHE A 112 -12.90 6.71 -2.43
C PHE A 112 -14.16 5.83 -2.40
N SER A 113 -14.86 5.70 -3.53
CA SER A 113 -16.10 4.93 -3.62
C SER A 113 -15.93 3.42 -3.36
N SER A 114 -14.68 2.91 -3.40
CA SER A 114 -14.34 1.52 -3.11
C SER A 114 -14.09 1.23 -1.62
N VAL A 115 -14.00 2.26 -0.78
CA VAL A 115 -13.57 2.05 0.62
C VAL A 115 -14.63 1.34 1.46
N VAL A 116 -14.16 0.54 2.41
CA VAL A 116 -15.01 -0.18 3.35
C VAL A 116 -14.93 0.47 4.74
N ASN A 117 -16.07 0.70 5.37
CA ASN A 117 -16.14 1.40 6.66
C ASN A 117 -15.29 0.71 7.74
N GLY A 118 -14.32 1.43 8.30
CA GLY A 118 -13.45 0.97 9.37
C GLY A 118 -12.32 0.01 8.94
N ALA A 119 -12.27 -0.39 7.67
CA ALA A 119 -11.16 -1.13 7.10
C ALA A 119 -10.01 -0.19 6.73
N ASP A 120 -8.82 -0.74 6.51
CA ASP A 120 -7.75 0.02 5.89
C ASP A 120 -8.20 0.42 4.47
N ALA A 121 -7.89 1.64 4.05
CA ALA A 121 -8.25 2.11 2.72
C ALA A 121 -7.52 1.29 1.66
N GLU A 122 -8.29 0.57 0.85
CA GLU A 122 -7.83 -0.21 -0.30
C GLU A 122 -8.39 0.44 -1.56
N VAL A 123 -7.51 1.12 -2.28
CA VAL A 123 -7.83 1.85 -3.51
C VAL A 123 -6.95 1.28 -4.60
N GLU A 124 -7.54 0.96 -5.75
CA GLU A 124 -6.81 0.39 -6.89
C GLU A 124 -5.68 1.34 -7.30
N CYS A 125 -4.49 0.80 -7.57
CA CYS A 125 -3.28 1.56 -7.90
C CYS A 125 -2.67 2.42 -6.78
N TRP A 126 -3.28 2.55 -5.60
CA TRP A 126 -2.75 3.39 -4.52
C TRP A 126 -2.01 2.57 -3.46
N LEU A 127 -1.08 3.21 -2.77
CA LEU A 127 -0.31 2.61 -1.67
C LEU A 127 -0.73 3.21 -0.33
N ASN A 128 -1.18 2.38 0.61
CA ASN A 128 -1.54 2.79 1.96
C ASN A 128 -0.63 2.12 3.01
N VAL A 129 0.23 2.91 3.67
CA VAL A 129 1.25 2.44 4.62
C VAL A 129 1.37 3.36 5.83
N PHE A 130 1.95 2.83 6.91
CA PHE A 130 2.48 3.64 8.00
C PHE A 130 4.00 3.57 8.00
N THR A 131 4.65 4.65 8.44
CA THR A 131 6.11 4.75 8.61
C THR A 131 6.49 4.78 10.09
N LEU A 132 5.57 5.24 10.95
CA LEU A 132 5.67 5.18 12.41
C LEU A 132 4.32 4.79 13.02
N GLY A 133 4.36 4.06 14.13
CA GLY A 133 3.14 3.56 14.77
C GLY A 133 2.65 2.29 14.09
N SER A 134 1.35 2.19 13.85
CA SER A 134 0.73 0.94 13.36
C SER A 134 -0.51 1.14 12.50
N ARG A 135 -1.02 2.37 12.34
CA ARG A 135 -2.31 2.61 11.72
C ARG A 135 -2.16 3.26 10.35
N LYS A 136 -2.78 2.63 9.36
CA LYS A 136 -2.96 3.14 8.00
C LYS A 136 -4.14 4.12 7.88
N TRP A 137 -4.27 4.77 6.74
CA TRP A 137 -5.51 5.45 6.38
C TRP A 137 -6.66 4.45 6.34
N LYS A 138 -7.83 4.85 6.83
CA LYS A 138 -9.01 3.98 6.88
C LYS A 138 -10.14 4.51 6.02
N GLY A 139 -10.88 3.59 5.41
CA GLY A 139 -12.15 3.88 4.78
C GLY A 139 -13.21 4.27 5.81
N VAL A 140 -14.01 5.28 5.50
CA VAL A 140 -15.17 5.68 6.29
C VAL A 140 -16.37 5.77 5.38
N VAL A 141 -17.48 5.17 5.82
CA VAL A 141 -18.79 5.30 5.15
C VAL A 141 -19.74 5.93 6.15
N ASN A 142 -20.20 7.15 5.85
CA ASN A 142 -21.13 7.89 6.70
C ASN A 142 -22.35 8.32 5.88
N GLY A 143 -23.41 7.51 5.92
CA GLY A 143 -24.55 7.70 5.03
C GLY A 143 -24.15 7.47 3.58
N SER A 144 -24.23 8.52 2.75
CA SER A 144 -23.82 8.50 1.34
C SER A 144 -22.40 9.00 1.09
N GLU A 145 -21.71 9.52 2.11
CA GLU A 145 -20.33 9.99 1.97
C GLU A 145 -19.35 8.83 2.23
N LEU A 146 -18.41 8.66 1.30
CA LEU A 146 -17.33 7.68 1.37
C LEU A 146 -16.01 8.44 1.24
N TYR A 147 -15.12 8.29 2.21
CA TYR A 147 -13.85 9.03 2.22
C TYR A 147 -12.78 8.27 3.01
N CYS A 148 -11.55 8.76 2.94
CA CYS A 148 -10.44 8.25 3.76
C CYS A 148 -10.22 9.12 4.99
N GLU A 149 -9.95 8.50 6.14
CA GLU A 149 -9.59 9.19 7.40
C GLU A 149 -8.28 8.63 7.97
N ALA A 150 -7.39 9.53 8.39
CA ALA A 150 -6.21 9.22 9.20
C ALA A 150 -6.30 9.86 10.59
N LYS A 151 -5.88 9.11 11.61
CA LYS A 151 -5.73 9.53 12.99
C LYS A 151 -4.83 8.53 13.73
N PRO A 152 -4.43 8.78 14.99
CA PRO A 152 -3.63 7.83 15.74
C PRO A 152 -4.40 6.52 16.02
N PRO A 153 -3.71 5.41 16.31
CA PRO A 153 -4.36 4.13 16.66
C PRO A 153 -5.15 4.23 17.97
N SER A 154 -4.69 5.05 18.90
CA SER A 154 -5.33 5.34 20.18
C SER A 154 -5.02 6.77 20.61
N PHE A 155 -5.77 7.30 21.57
CA PHE A 155 -5.40 8.56 22.21
C PHE A 155 -3.99 8.43 22.79
N GLY A 156 -3.10 9.35 22.42
CA GLY A 156 -1.69 9.31 22.79
C GLY A 156 -0.84 8.23 22.10
N GLY A 157 -1.30 7.67 20.98
CA GLY A 157 -0.44 6.87 20.09
C GLY A 157 0.36 7.76 19.14
N ILE A 158 1.63 7.42 18.87
CA ILE A 158 2.34 7.97 17.71
C ILE A 158 1.79 7.32 16.43
N ASN A 159 1.61 8.10 15.38
CA ASN A 159 1.31 7.56 14.06
C ASN A 159 1.80 8.48 12.95
N GLU A 160 2.55 7.93 12.02
CA GLU A 160 2.83 8.57 10.74
C GLU A 160 2.36 7.64 9.63
N THR A 161 1.41 8.10 8.80
CA THR A 161 0.81 7.27 7.74
C THR A 161 0.65 8.05 6.45
N TRP A 162 0.81 7.32 5.36
CA TRP A 162 0.83 7.80 4.00
C TRP A 162 -0.19 7.04 3.18
N LEU A 163 -1.01 7.80 2.46
CA LEU A 163 -1.79 7.29 1.34
C LEU A 163 -1.18 7.92 0.08
N VAL A 164 -0.59 7.09 -0.76
CA VAL A 164 0.17 7.48 -1.94
C VAL A 164 -0.67 7.16 -3.16
N SER A 165 -0.84 8.16 -4.03
CA SER A 165 -1.66 8.06 -5.23
C SER A 165 -1.16 6.98 -6.20
N ALA A 166 -2.00 6.65 -7.18
CA ALA A 166 -1.54 6.04 -8.41
C ALA A 166 -0.39 6.87 -9.04
N PRO A 167 0.55 6.23 -9.76
CA PRO A 167 1.64 6.94 -10.39
C PRO A 167 1.14 7.71 -11.61
N MET A 168 1.80 8.81 -11.91
CA MET A 168 1.38 9.74 -12.94
C MET A 168 2.54 10.19 -13.83
N GLN A 169 2.22 10.50 -15.09
CA GLN A 169 3.14 11.18 -16.00
C GLN A 169 3.01 12.68 -15.77
N PHE A 170 4.11 13.35 -15.45
CA PHE A 170 4.08 14.79 -15.23
C PHE A 170 4.09 15.56 -16.55
N THR A 171 3.07 16.36 -16.78
CA THR A 171 3.00 17.34 -17.86
C THR A 171 2.95 18.75 -17.27
N ALA A 172 3.61 19.72 -17.93
CA ALA A 172 3.57 21.10 -17.46
C ALA A 172 2.12 21.62 -17.39
N GLY A 173 1.77 22.25 -16.28
CA GLY A 173 0.41 22.69 -15.98
C GLY A 173 -0.45 21.66 -15.24
N THR A 174 0.02 20.42 -15.04
CA THR A 174 -0.69 19.44 -14.21
C THR A 174 -0.91 20.00 -12.81
N ALA A 175 -2.14 19.93 -12.33
CA ALA A 175 -2.59 20.49 -11.07
C ALA A 175 -3.25 19.43 -10.17
N LEU A 176 -3.06 19.60 -8.87
CA LEU A 176 -3.70 18.82 -7.82
C LEU A 176 -4.86 19.61 -7.21
N SER A 177 -6.00 18.95 -7.00
CA SER A 177 -7.09 19.42 -6.15
C SER A 177 -7.74 18.27 -5.39
N PHE A 178 -8.22 18.53 -4.17
CA PHE A 178 -8.94 17.57 -3.35
C PHE A 178 -9.74 18.28 -2.24
N LEU A 179 -10.56 17.54 -1.51
CA LEU A 179 -11.24 18.00 -0.30
C LEU A 179 -10.53 17.50 0.95
N SER A 180 -10.40 18.35 1.96
CA SER A 180 -9.93 17.95 3.29
C SER A 180 -10.88 18.39 4.39
N ALA A 181 -11.00 17.63 5.47
CA ALA A 181 -11.80 18.03 6.63
C ALA A 181 -11.16 17.56 7.93
N LEU A 182 -11.46 18.25 9.03
CA LEU A 182 -11.17 17.73 10.37
C LEU A 182 -12.18 16.62 10.70
N GLY A 183 -11.70 15.45 11.10
CA GLY A 183 -12.55 14.36 11.59
C GLY A 183 -12.85 14.40 13.09
N GLY A 184 -12.29 15.40 13.81
CA GLY A 184 -12.52 15.68 15.22
C GLY A 184 -12.02 17.08 15.58
N THR A 185 -12.11 17.46 16.85
CA THR A 185 -11.62 18.77 17.33
C THR A 185 -10.15 18.97 16.95
N TRP A 186 -9.82 20.14 16.41
CA TRP A 186 -8.44 20.49 16.06
C TRP A 186 -7.56 20.55 17.31
N GLN A 187 -6.39 19.93 17.24
CA GLN A 187 -5.36 19.94 18.28
C GLN A 187 -3.97 20.32 17.74
N HIS A 188 -3.71 20.06 16.46
CA HIS A 188 -2.42 20.27 15.81
C HIS A 188 -2.54 20.21 14.28
N ASP A 189 -1.52 20.71 13.59
CA ASP A 189 -1.40 20.60 12.14
C ASP A 189 -0.72 19.28 11.76
N GLY A 190 -1.55 18.24 11.63
CA GLY A 190 -1.10 16.86 11.43
C GLY A 190 -1.13 16.37 9.98
N PHE A 191 -1.53 17.19 9.02
CA PHE A 191 -1.76 16.76 7.65
C PHE A 191 -0.97 17.61 6.65
N SER A 192 -0.32 16.94 5.69
CA SER A 192 0.51 17.57 4.67
C SER A 192 0.50 16.74 3.38
N VAL A 193 0.83 17.38 2.25
CA VAL A 193 0.83 16.75 0.93
C VAL A 193 2.20 16.90 0.29
N TRP A 194 2.70 15.83 -0.29
CA TRP A 194 4.04 15.73 -0.84
C TRP A 194 4.01 15.12 -2.24
N VAL A 195 5.03 15.37 -3.03
CA VAL A 195 5.26 14.67 -4.30
C VAL A 195 6.63 14.01 -4.31
N SER A 196 6.75 12.89 -5.03
CA SER A 196 8.02 12.20 -5.24
C SER A 196 8.10 11.72 -6.68
N ALA A 197 9.26 11.85 -7.30
CA ALA A 197 9.56 11.23 -8.60
C ALA A 197 9.91 9.73 -8.47
N ASP A 198 10.14 9.25 -7.24
CA ASP A 198 10.25 7.81 -6.99
C ASP A 198 8.86 7.19 -6.92
N ILE A 199 8.51 6.49 -8.00
CA ILE A 199 7.23 5.79 -8.15
C ILE A 199 7.31 4.31 -7.72
N ASN A 200 8.49 3.81 -7.33
CA ASN A 200 8.72 2.39 -7.03
C ASN A 200 8.54 2.08 -5.53
N LEU A 201 7.58 2.72 -4.88
CA LEU A 201 7.33 2.60 -3.45
C LEU A 201 6.53 1.33 -3.15
N THR A 202 7.02 0.52 -2.20
CA THR A 202 6.47 -0.82 -1.88
C THR A 202 5.87 -0.94 -0.48
N ASP A 203 6.37 -0.16 0.46
CA ASP A 203 6.08 -0.29 1.88
C ASP A 203 6.45 0.99 2.64
N GLY A 204 6.22 1.01 3.95
CA GLY A 204 6.56 2.15 4.81
C GLY A 204 8.06 2.48 4.84
N THR A 205 8.96 1.50 4.64
CA THR A 205 10.40 1.77 4.60
C THR A 205 10.77 2.46 3.29
N ALA A 206 10.23 2.01 2.16
CA ALA A 206 10.40 2.69 0.88
C ALA A 206 9.87 4.12 0.94
N VAL A 207 8.66 4.31 1.48
CA VAL A 207 8.04 5.65 1.65
C VAL A 207 8.87 6.54 2.58
N ALA A 208 9.40 6.03 3.69
CA ALA A 208 10.19 6.84 4.62
C ALA A 208 11.53 7.33 4.04
N ASN A 209 12.10 6.61 3.08
CA ASN A 209 13.38 6.93 2.46
C ASN A 209 13.27 7.66 1.11
N ALA A 210 12.05 7.78 0.57
CA ALA A 210 11.83 8.40 -0.74
C ALA A 210 12.10 9.92 -0.73
N PRO A 211 12.53 10.50 -1.87
CA PRO A 211 12.85 11.92 -1.98
C PRO A 211 11.59 12.78 -2.13
N TRP A 212 10.88 13.01 -1.02
CA TRP A 212 9.66 13.80 -1.01
C TRP A 212 9.92 15.32 -1.09
N VAL A 213 9.10 16.01 -1.89
CA VAL A 213 9.02 17.47 -1.97
C VAL A 213 7.66 17.92 -1.43
N LEU A 214 7.66 18.85 -0.47
CA LEU A 214 6.43 19.39 0.12
C LEU A 214 5.67 20.23 -0.91
N VAL A 215 4.39 19.93 -1.12
CA VAL A 215 3.50 20.74 -1.95
C VAL A 215 2.97 21.90 -1.12
N THR A 216 3.30 23.13 -1.52
CA THR A 216 2.83 24.36 -0.88
C THR A 216 1.74 25.05 -1.71
N GLY A 217 0.95 25.92 -1.09
CA GLY A 217 -0.12 26.68 -1.78
C GLY A 217 -1.51 26.01 -1.73
N LEU A 218 -1.60 24.83 -1.12
CA LEU A 218 -2.88 24.15 -0.83
C LEU A 218 -3.58 24.83 0.36
N THR A 219 -4.91 24.90 0.30
CA THR A 219 -5.77 25.29 1.43
C THR A 219 -6.23 24.03 2.18
N LEU A 220 -5.57 23.69 3.28
CA LEU A 220 -5.89 22.49 4.06
C LEU A 220 -6.83 22.81 5.22
N ALA A 221 -7.68 21.85 5.60
CA ALA A 221 -8.44 21.95 6.84
C ALA A 221 -7.48 22.16 8.04
N GLY A 222 -7.81 23.08 8.93
CA GLY A 222 -6.91 23.48 10.02
C GLY A 222 -7.67 24.10 11.19
N SER A 223 -6.99 24.86 12.04
CA SER A 223 -7.58 25.42 13.28
C SER A 223 -8.83 26.29 13.07
N GLY A 224 -8.98 26.91 11.89
CA GLY A 224 -10.16 27.70 11.52
C GLY A 224 -11.32 26.90 10.90
N SER A 225 -11.15 25.60 10.67
CA SER A 225 -12.13 24.75 10.00
C SER A 225 -13.16 24.20 11.00
N THR A 226 -14.40 24.07 10.56
CA THR A 226 -15.45 23.35 11.30
C THR A 226 -15.28 21.84 11.13
N VAL A 227 -15.39 21.08 12.22
CA VAL A 227 -15.32 19.61 12.19
C VAL A 227 -16.34 19.03 11.21
N GLY A 228 -15.89 18.14 10.34
CA GLY A 228 -16.70 17.48 9.32
C GLY A 228 -17.08 18.35 8.12
N THR A 229 -16.66 19.63 8.07
CA THR A 229 -16.90 20.49 6.90
C THR A 229 -15.73 20.38 5.91
N TRP A 230 -16.04 20.05 4.66
CA TRP A 230 -15.07 19.97 3.59
C TRP A 230 -14.46 21.33 3.25
N THR A 231 -13.14 21.36 3.23
CA THR A 231 -12.29 22.48 2.83
C THR A 231 -11.63 22.10 1.49
N PRO A 232 -12.00 22.76 0.38
CA PRO A 232 -11.34 22.54 -0.89
C PRO A 232 -9.89 23.00 -0.85
N SER A 233 -8.97 22.18 -1.36
CA SER A 233 -7.55 22.52 -1.42
C SER A 233 -7.22 23.69 -2.33
N GLY A 234 -8.14 24.05 -3.23
CA GLY A 234 -7.84 24.80 -4.45
C GLY A 234 -7.19 23.92 -5.51
N SER A 235 -6.96 24.47 -6.70
CA SER A 235 -6.21 23.83 -7.78
C SER A 235 -4.78 24.36 -7.78
N VAL A 236 -3.83 23.52 -7.38
CA VAL A 236 -2.40 23.87 -7.25
C VAL A 236 -1.62 23.21 -8.38
N VAL A 237 -1.03 24.03 -9.24
CA VAL A 237 -0.14 23.58 -10.33
C VAL A 237 1.16 23.03 -9.74
N LEU A 238 1.60 21.88 -10.22
CA LEU A 238 2.73 21.12 -9.66
C LEU A 238 4.10 21.45 -10.26
N ASP A 239 4.16 22.30 -11.30
CA ASP A 239 5.39 22.80 -11.94
C ASP A 239 6.50 23.26 -10.97
N PRO A 240 6.21 23.90 -9.82
CA PRO A 240 7.26 24.31 -8.88
C PRO A 240 7.87 23.15 -8.07
N PHE A 241 7.26 21.98 -8.06
CA PHE A 241 7.64 20.84 -7.20
C PHE A 241 8.18 19.64 -7.99
N LEU A 242 8.01 19.64 -9.32
CA LEU A 242 8.36 18.53 -10.21
C LEU A 242 9.09 19.05 -11.46
N THR A 243 9.88 18.17 -12.08
CA THR A 243 10.53 18.48 -13.36
C THR A 243 9.72 17.88 -14.51
N PRO A 244 9.33 18.67 -15.53
CA PRO A 244 8.57 18.16 -16.69
C PRO A 244 9.21 16.92 -17.34
N GLY A 245 8.40 15.88 -17.56
CA GLY A 245 8.84 14.61 -18.14
C GLY A 245 9.11 13.50 -17.13
N ASP A 246 9.17 13.81 -15.84
CA ASP A 246 9.24 12.79 -14.79
C ASP A 246 7.89 12.08 -14.60
N ASN A 247 7.93 10.84 -14.11
CA ASN A 247 6.77 10.24 -13.47
C ASN A 247 6.78 10.60 -11.99
N PHE A 248 5.61 10.69 -11.37
CA PHE A 248 5.51 11.06 -9.96
C PHE A 248 4.34 10.38 -9.25
N VAL A 249 4.34 10.47 -7.93
CA VAL A 249 3.22 10.13 -7.05
C VAL A 249 2.95 11.30 -6.10
N VAL A 250 1.70 11.43 -5.65
CA VAL A 250 1.29 12.35 -4.58
C VAL A 250 1.11 11.56 -3.28
N GLY A 251 1.79 11.98 -2.22
CA GLY A 251 1.68 11.41 -0.88
C GLY A 251 0.84 12.29 0.05
N PHE A 252 -0.26 11.73 0.55
CA PHE A 252 -1.09 12.32 1.61
C PHE A 252 -0.59 11.83 2.96
N LYS A 253 0.16 12.68 3.66
CA LYS A 253 0.83 12.34 4.92
C LYS A 253 0.05 12.84 6.11
N TYR A 254 -0.22 11.92 7.04
CA TYR A 254 -0.65 12.22 8.40
C TYR A 254 0.49 12.02 9.40
N SER A 255 0.61 12.89 10.39
CA SER A 255 1.53 12.77 11.52
C SER A 255 0.84 13.17 12.83
N GLY A 256 0.93 12.31 13.84
CA GLY A 256 0.45 12.56 15.19
C GLY A 256 1.38 11.95 16.24
N THR A 257 1.47 12.58 17.41
CA THR A 257 2.39 12.22 18.51
C THR A 257 1.64 11.89 19.81
N PRO A 258 2.34 11.25 20.79
CA PRO A 258 1.70 10.60 21.94
C PRO A 258 0.97 11.47 22.98
N SER A 259 0.91 12.79 22.85
CA SER A 259 0.40 13.65 23.94
C SER A 259 -0.82 14.49 23.56
N THR A 260 -0.73 15.24 22.46
CA THR A 260 -1.72 16.27 22.13
C THR A 260 -2.03 16.33 20.64
N GLU A 261 -1.32 15.55 19.83
CA GLU A 261 -1.37 15.64 18.38
C GLU A 261 -2.21 14.50 17.81
N ALA A 262 -3.51 14.53 18.07
CA ALA A 262 -4.44 13.48 17.65
C ALA A 262 -5.59 13.96 16.76
N THR A 263 -5.48 15.17 16.18
CA THR A 263 -6.43 15.69 15.18
C THR A 263 -6.66 14.66 14.07
N PRO A 264 -7.88 14.14 13.88
CA PRO A 264 -8.20 13.30 12.73
C PRO A 264 -8.33 14.15 11.47
N TYR A 265 -7.81 13.66 10.36
CA TYR A 265 -7.94 14.31 9.05
C TYR A 265 -8.63 13.38 8.06
N ARG A 266 -9.52 13.97 7.26
CA ARG A 266 -10.26 13.30 6.20
C ARG A 266 -9.85 13.88 4.85
N ILE A 267 -9.84 13.04 3.82
CA ILE A 267 -9.65 13.47 2.44
C ILE A 267 -10.68 12.82 1.53
N ASP A 268 -11.09 13.55 0.50
CA ASP A 268 -12.01 13.08 -0.54
C ASP A 268 -11.76 13.78 -1.88
N ASP A 269 -12.36 13.27 -2.95
CA ASP A 269 -12.39 13.85 -4.31
C ASP A 269 -11.00 14.29 -4.82
N VAL A 270 -10.02 13.37 -4.81
CA VAL A 270 -8.67 13.65 -5.28
C VAL A 270 -8.64 13.65 -6.81
N LEU A 271 -8.31 14.81 -7.37
CA LEU A 271 -8.16 15.03 -8.80
C LEU A 271 -6.76 15.56 -9.13
N ILE A 272 -6.09 14.90 -10.07
CA ILE A 272 -4.80 15.32 -10.61
C ILE A 272 -4.88 15.27 -12.13
N GLN A 273 -4.68 16.41 -12.80
CA GLN A 273 -4.78 16.56 -14.26
C GLN A 273 -3.96 17.76 -14.74
#